data_AF-A0A2D1LT79-F1
#
_entry.id   AF-A0A2D1LT79-F1
#
_cell.length_a   1.000
_cell.length_b   1.000
_cell.length_c   1.000
_cell.angle_alpha   90.00
_cell.angle_beta   90.00
_cell.angle_gamma   90.00
#
_symmetry.space_group_name_H-M   'P 1'
#
loop_
_entity.id
_entity.type
_entity.pdbx_description
1 polymer ?
#
loop_
_entity_poly.entity_id
_entity_poly.type
_entity_poly.pdbx_seq_one_letter_code
_entity_poly.pdbx_strand_id
1 'polypeptide(L)'
;MSNHIFFNYRTPMNFGKRVRRKLSPCRLFYHMRKRILRISATPHKVALGFSIGIFAACSPLLGLHIILAIFFSWVLRGDFAAAIIGTVFSNPLTFFLIIMADYKIGRLFLLFFGNESEISFSQIRNMLDGLTFSQAWLFFWETWNLIMMPMFVGGIFLGIIFGSLSYIGVYRTIIHFQKKSLSKDGKREMFKAKKLR
;
A
#
# COMPACT_ATOMS: atom_id res chain seq x y z
N MET A 1 -10.76 68.17 33.05
CA MET A 1 -10.28 66.88 33.58
C MET A 1 -11.41 65.87 33.47
N SER A 2 -11.46 65.07 32.40
CA SER A 2 -12.49 64.05 32.21
C SER A 2 -11.84 62.81 31.61
N ASN A 3 -11.68 61.75 32.42
CA ASN A 3 -11.23 60.45 31.95
C ASN A 3 -12.37 59.45 32.17
N HIS A 4 -13.07 59.16 31.07
CA HIS A 4 -14.07 58.11 30.99
C HIS A 4 -13.38 56.74 31.14
N ILE A 5 -13.75 56.02 32.19
CA ILE A 5 -13.39 54.62 32.42
C ILE A 5 -14.23 53.76 31.45
N PHE A 6 -13.62 53.20 30.41
CA PHE A 6 -14.28 52.21 29.56
C PHE A 6 -14.30 50.85 30.26
N PHE A 7 -15.48 50.50 30.77
CA PHE A 7 -15.81 49.19 31.32
C PHE A 7 -15.80 48.14 30.18
N ASN A 8 -14.88 47.19 30.25
CA ASN A 8 -14.73 46.13 29.24
C ASN A 8 -15.76 45.02 29.49
N TYR A 9 -16.91 45.09 28.80
CA TYR A 9 -17.94 44.05 28.86
C TYR A 9 -17.44 42.76 28.19
N ARG A 10 -16.88 41.82 28.97
CA ARG A 10 -16.78 40.42 28.54
C ARG A 10 -18.17 39.80 28.57
N THR A 11 -18.78 39.66 27.41
CA THR A 11 -20.06 38.95 27.26
C THR A 11 -19.92 37.49 27.74
N PRO A 12 -20.80 37.00 28.63
CA PRO A 12 -20.74 35.63 29.10
C PRO A 12 -21.17 34.68 27.97
N MET A 13 -20.26 33.80 27.58
CA MET A 13 -20.49 32.83 26.53
C MET A 13 -21.39 31.69 27.04
N ASN A 14 -22.62 31.64 26.52
CA ASN A 14 -23.72 30.72 26.87
C ASN A 14 -23.34 29.23 27.00
N PHE A 15 -23.72 28.61 28.13
CA PHE A 15 -23.36 27.25 28.55
C PHE A 15 -23.86 26.15 27.58
N GLY A 16 -25.03 26.36 26.94
CA GLY A 16 -25.64 25.40 26.01
C GLY A 16 -24.82 25.16 24.72
N LYS A 17 -23.98 26.12 24.29
CA LYS A 17 -23.08 25.93 23.12
C LYS A 17 -21.79 25.17 23.47
N ARG A 18 -21.52 24.93 24.76
CA ARG A 18 -20.32 24.21 25.25
C ARG A 18 -20.46 22.69 25.14
N VAL A 19 -21.68 22.16 25.28
CA VAL A 19 -21.94 20.71 25.20
C VAL A 19 -21.98 20.21 23.74
N ARG A 20 -22.63 20.95 22.83
CA ARG A 20 -22.72 20.57 21.40
C ARG A 20 -21.41 20.72 20.61
N ARG A 21 -20.43 21.48 21.14
CA ARG A 21 -19.07 21.57 20.55
C ARG A 21 -18.15 20.42 20.95
N LYS A 22 -18.47 19.68 22.03
CA LYS A 22 -17.60 18.63 22.56
C LYS A 22 -17.83 17.24 21.93
N LEU A 23 -18.93 17.07 21.18
CA LEU A 23 -19.41 15.76 20.69
C LEU A 23 -19.72 15.72 19.18
N SER A 24 -18.96 16.44 18.34
CA SER A 24 -18.99 16.12 16.89
C SER A 24 -17.83 15.16 16.57
N PRO A 25 -18.09 13.86 16.34
CA PRO A 25 -17.02 12.88 16.05
C PRO A 25 -16.12 13.33 14.91
N CYS A 26 -16.66 14.04 13.92
CA CYS A 26 -15.92 14.56 12.77
C CYS A 26 -14.83 15.59 13.11
N ARG A 27 -14.98 16.42 14.17
CA ARG A 27 -13.92 17.39 14.56
C ARG A 27 -12.85 16.75 15.42
N LEU A 28 -13.21 15.81 16.29
CA LEU A 28 -12.23 15.01 17.02
C LEU A 28 -11.43 14.18 16.02
N PHE A 29 -12.09 13.54 15.04
CA PHE A 29 -11.43 12.89 13.90
C PHE A 29 -10.56 13.85 13.11
N TYR A 30 -10.99 15.08 12.83
CA TYR A 30 -10.18 16.06 12.11
C TYR A 30 -8.92 16.50 12.88
N HIS A 31 -9.02 16.68 14.20
CA HIS A 31 -7.88 17.04 15.04
C HIS A 31 -6.97 15.85 15.34
N MET A 32 -7.52 14.66 15.57
CA MET A 32 -6.76 13.41 15.68
C MET A 32 -6.08 13.07 14.36
N ARG A 33 -6.77 13.20 13.21
CA ARG A 33 -6.19 13.05 11.86
C ARG A 33 -5.09 14.07 11.61
N LYS A 34 -5.22 15.33 12.03
CA LYS A 34 -4.12 16.31 11.95
C LYS A 34 -2.96 15.99 12.89
N ARG A 35 -3.22 15.40 14.06
CA ARG A 35 -2.18 14.93 15.00
C ARG A 35 -1.49 13.69 14.44
N ILE A 36 -2.21 12.73 13.88
CA ILE A 36 -1.72 11.51 13.19
C ILE A 36 -0.99 11.85 11.88
N LEU A 37 -1.42 12.89 11.16
CA LEU A 37 -0.71 13.38 9.96
C LEU A 37 0.56 14.18 10.30
N ARG A 38 0.66 14.76 11.52
CA ARG A 38 1.89 15.39 12.04
C ARG A 38 2.76 14.44 12.87
N ILE A 39 2.19 13.33 13.36
CA ILE A 39 2.82 12.30 14.18
C ILE A 39 2.72 10.98 13.40
N SER A 40 3.82 10.63 12.74
CA SER A 40 4.30 9.25 12.74
C SER A 40 3.69 8.23 11.78
N ALA A 41 3.48 8.59 10.51
CA ALA A 41 3.89 7.64 9.48
C ALA A 41 5.21 8.16 8.90
N THR A 42 6.33 7.73 9.48
CA THR A 42 7.66 7.97 8.90
C THR A 42 7.60 7.54 7.44
N PRO A 43 8.13 8.30 6.46
CA PRO A 43 8.07 7.95 5.03
C PRO A 43 8.44 6.49 4.76
N HIS A 44 9.39 5.99 5.56
CA HIS A 44 9.80 4.60 5.63
C HIS A 44 8.65 3.61 5.89
N LYS A 45 7.79 3.83 6.90
CA LYS A 45 6.68 2.92 7.26
C LYS A 45 5.62 2.83 6.17
N VAL A 46 5.32 3.95 5.51
CA VAL A 46 4.36 4.00 4.40
C VAL A 46 4.94 3.28 3.18
N ALA A 47 6.20 3.58 2.83
CA ALA A 47 6.88 2.93 1.73
C ALA A 47 7.01 1.41 1.95
N LEU A 48 7.36 1.00 3.17
CA LEU A 48 7.47 -0.40 3.58
C LEU A 48 6.12 -1.12 3.50
N GLY A 49 5.06 -0.51 4.04
CA GLY A 49 3.71 -1.05 3.95
C GLY A 49 3.29 -1.25 2.49
N PHE A 50 3.46 -0.23 1.66
CA PHE A 50 3.12 -0.30 0.24
C PHE A 50 3.91 -1.37 -0.53
N SER A 51 5.22 -1.48 -0.29
CA SER A 51 6.05 -2.51 -0.93
C SER A 51 5.66 -3.92 -0.53
N ILE A 52 5.26 -4.13 0.73
CA ILE A 52 4.74 -5.41 1.21
C ILE A 52 3.42 -5.75 0.51
N GLY A 53 2.56 -4.75 0.30
CA GLY A 53 1.30 -4.91 -0.44
C GLY A 53 1.54 -5.37 -1.89
N ILE A 54 2.52 -4.76 -2.58
CA ILE A 54 2.91 -5.16 -3.94
C ILE A 54 3.56 -6.55 -3.96
N PHE A 55 4.42 -6.85 -3.00
CA PHE A 55 5.01 -8.18 -2.85
C PHE A 55 3.93 -9.26 -2.69
N ALA A 56 2.96 -9.03 -1.80
CA ALA A 56 1.85 -9.95 -1.59
C ALA A 56 0.96 -10.06 -2.84
N ALA A 57 0.76 -8.97 -3.58
CA ALA A 57 0.00 -8.96 -4.84
C ALA A 57 0.62 -9.82 -5.96
N CYS A 58 1.95 -10.04 -5.93
CA CYS A 58 2.65 -10.98 -6.81
C CYS A 58 2.53 -12.45 -6.36
N SER A 59 1.89 -12.73 -5.24
CA SER A 59 1.65 -14.12 -4.84
C SER A 59 0.50 -14.70 -5.68
N PRO A 60 0.60 -15.97 -6.15
CA PRO A 60 -0.43 -16.61 -6.98
C PRO A 60 -1.74 -16.92 -6.21
N LEU A 61 -1.85 -16.47 -4.96
CA LEU A 61 -2.94 -16.75 -4.05
C LEU A 61 -4.07 -15.72 -4.22
N LEU A 62 -5.13 -16.12 -4.92
CA LEU A 62 -6.34 -15.32 -5.10
C LEU A 62 -7.00 -15.01 -3.74
N GLY A 63 -7.24 -13.71 -3.46
CA GLY A 63 -7.88 -13.22 -2.23
C GLY A 63 -7.01 -13.28 -0.96
N LEU A 64 -6.20 -14.32 -0.78
CA LEU A 64 -5.32 -14.46 0.39
C LEU A 64 -4.19 -13.44 0.42
N HIS A 65 -3.80 -12.86 -0.72
CA HIS A 65 -2.75 -11.84 -0.79
C HIS A 65 -3.07 -10.60 0.06
N ILE A 66 -4.33 -10.24 0.27
CA ILE A 66 -4.70 -9.12 1.17
C ILE A 66 -4.38 -9.47 2.63
N ILE A 67 -4.70 -10.71 3.03
CA ILE A 67 -4.39 -11.22 4.37
C ILE A 67 -2.88 -11.29 4.56
N LEU A 68 -2.14 -11.80 3.56
CA LEU A 68 -0.68 -11.81 3.55
C LEU A 68 -0.10 -10.40 3.64
N ALA A 69 -0.63 -9.44 2.89
CA ALA A 69 -0.19 -8.05 2.94
C ALA A 69 -0.36 -7.45 4.34
N ILE A 70 -1.51 -7.69 4.98
CA ILE A 70 -1.78 -7.23 6.35
C ILE A 70 -0.86 -7.93 7.34
N PHE A 71 -0.70 -9.26 7.22
CA PHE A 71 0.15 -10.06 8.08
C PHE A 71 1.62 -9.63 8.00
N PHE A 72 2.19 -9.54 6.81
CA PHE A 72 3.57 -9.10 6.62
C PHE A 72 3.75 -7.63 7.02
N SER A 73 2.78 -6.77 6.76
CA SER A 73 2.82 -5.37 7.21
C SER A 73 2.82 -5.28 8.74
N TRP A 74 2.06 -6.14 9.42
CA TRP A 74 2.08 -6.23 10.89
C TRP A 74 3.46 -6.67 11.41
N VAL A 75 4.01 -7.75 10.85
CA VAL A 75 5.31 -8.32 11.24
C VAL A 75 6.43 -7.29 11.04
N LEU A 76 6.46 -6.63 9.88
CA LEU A 76 7.48 -5.65 9.53
C LEU A 76 7.19 -4.24 10.08
N ARG A 77 6.12 -4.08 10.87
CA ARG A 77 5.69 -2.80 11.47
C ARG A 77 5.47 -1.69 10.42
N GLY A 78 5.02 -2.08 9.24
CA GLY A 78 4.62 -1.20 8.14
C GLY A 78 3.25 -0.55 8.36
N ASP A 79 2.88 0.35 7.46
CA ASP A 79 1.54 0.95 7.48
C ASP A 79 0.51 0.01 6.83
N PHE A 80 -0.54 -0.33 7.56
CA PHE A 80 -1.60 -1.22 7.09
C PHE A 80 -2.39 -0.65 5.92
N ALA A 81 -2.71 0.64 5.96
CA ALA A 81 -3.46 1.28 4.89
C ALA A 81 -2.63 1.30 3.61
N ALA A 82 -1.34 1.63 3.71
CA ALA A 82 -0.42 1.58 2.58
C ALA A 82 -0.28 0.17 2.00
N ALA A 83 -0.22 -0.87 2.84
CA ALA A 83 -0.16 -2.26 2.39
C ALA A 83 -1.42 -2.68 1.61
N ILE A 84 -2.61 -2.34 2.11
CA ILE A 84 -3.86 -2.62 1.41
C ILE A 84 -3.91 -1.86 0.07
N ILE A 85 -3.50 -0.60 0.03
CA ILE A 85 -3.42 0.16 -1.23
C ILE A 85 -2.43 -0.50 -2.21
N GLY A 86 -1.31 -1.04 -1.72
CA GLY A 86 -0.37 -1.81 -2.52
C GLY A 86 -1.01 -3.04 -3.17
N THR A 87 -1.92 -3.72 -2.47
CA THR A 87 -2.63 -4.88 -3.04
C THR A 87 -3.61 -4.52 -4.16
N VAL A 88 -4.15 -3.29 -4.18
CA VAL A 88 -5.03 -2.80 -5.26
C VAL A 88 -4.31 -2.76 -6.63
N PHE A 89 -2.98 -2.77 -6.63
CA PHE A 89 -2.20 -2.94 -7.86
C PHE A 89 -2.57 -4.24 -8.60
N SER A 90 -2.98 -5.27 -7.86
CA SER A 90 -3.50 -6.55 -8.37
C SER A 90 -5.00 -6.50 -8.64
N ASN A 91 -5.43 -5.66 -9.59
CA ASN A 91 -6.78 -5.75 -10.15
C ASN A 91 -6.89 -7.08 -10.95
N PRO A 92 -8.05 -7.78 -10.97
CA PRO A 92 -8.27 -8.98 -11.78
C PRO A 92 -7.56 -9.01 -13.14
N LEU A 93 -7.60 -7.92 -13.90
CA LEU A 93 -6.92 -7.82 -15.19
C LEU A 93 -5.38 -7.88 -15.05
N THR A 94 -4.80 -7.10 -14.13
CA THR A 94 -3.36 -7.10 -13.87
C THR A 94 -2.90 -8.41 -13.25
N PHE A 95 -3.74 -9.02 -12.41
CA PHE A 95 -3.45 -10.30 -11.77
C PHE A 95 -3.20 -11.40 -12.81
N PHE A 96 -4.06 -11.51 -13.84
CA PHE A 96 -3.85 -12.47 -14.94
C PHE A 96 -2.51 -12.27 -15.67
N LEU A 97 -2.07 -11.02 -15.83
CA LEU A 97 -0.78 -10.72 -16.43
C LEU A 97 0.38 -11.11 -15.50
N ILE A 98 0.25 -10.81 -14.20
CA ILE A 98 1.25 -11.12 -13.18
C ILE A 98 1.45 -12.64 -13.08
N ILE A 99 0.38 -13.43 -12.94
CA ILE A 99 0.49 -14.90 -12.83
C ILE A 99 1.12 -15.54 -14.07
N MET A 100 0.84 -14.99 -15.27
CA MET A 100 1.44 -15.47 -16.51
C MET A 100 2.93 -15.12 -16.58
N ALA A 101 3.32 -13.95 -16.06
CA ALA A 101 4.71 -13.55 -15.95
C ALA A 101 5.45 -14.38 -14.89
N ASP A 102 4.85 -14.59 -13.71
CA ASP A 102 5.39 -15.42 -12.62
C ASP A 102 5.67 -16.83 -13.10
N TYR A 103 4.72 -17.44 -13.81
CA TYR A 103 4.91 -18.78 -14.37
C TYR A 103 6.08 -18.82 -15.36
N LYS A 104 6.15 -17.88 -16.32
CA LYS A 104 7.24 -17.83 -17.31
C LYS A 104 8.61 -17.62 -16.64
N ILE A 105 8.68 -16.71 -15.67
CA ILE A 105 9.92 -16.36 -14.97
C ILE A 105 10.35 -17.51 -14.06
N GLY A 106 9.43 -18.10 -13.31
CA GLY A 106 9.72 -19.24 -12.45
C GLY A 106 10.19 -20.47 -13.23
N ARG A 107 9.57 -20.72 -14.39
CA ARG A 107 10.03 -21.75 -15.33
C ARG A 107 11.45 -21.49 -15.84
N LEU A 108 11.74 -20.25 -16.24
CA LEU A 108 13.08 -19.87 -16.67
C LEU A 108 14.09 -20.08 -15.54
N PHE A 109 13.73 -19.69 -14.30
CA PHE A 109 14.60 -19.83 -13.14
C PHE A 109 14.87 -21.31 -12.80
N LEU A 110 13.85 -22.16 -12.80
CA LEU A 110 14.02 -23.60 -12.58
C LEU A 110 14.90 -24.27 -13.64
N LEU A 111 14.79 -23.83 -14.90
CA LEU A 111 15.66 -24.27 -16.00
C LEU A 111 17.12 -23.88 -15.75
N PHE A 112 17.38 -22.64 -15.30
CA PHE A 112 18.73 -22.17 -14.98
C PHE A 112 19.38 -22.91 -13.80
N PHE A 113 18.58 -23.38 -12.83
CA PHE A 113 19.05 -24.10 -11.65
C PHE A 113 19.16 -25.62 -11.84
N GLY A 114 18.99 -26.11 -13.08
CA GLY A 114 19.20 -27.53 -13.42
C GLY A 114 18.14 -28.48 -12.89
N ASN A 115 16.96 -27.98 -12.51
CA ASN A 115 15.83 -28.83 -12.13
C ASN A 115 15.03 -29.17 -13.40
N GLU A 116 15.32 -30.34 -13.96
CA GLU A 116 14.73 -30.93 -15.17
C GLU A 116 13.24 -31.28 -14.97
N SER A 117 12.39 -30.31 -14.61
CA SER A 117 10.95 -30.46 -14.83
C SER A 117 10.66 -30.03 -16.27
N GLU A 118 11.05 -30.88 -17.22
CA GLU A 118 10.67 -30.75 -18.64
C GLU A 118 9.15 -30.88 -18.76
N ILE A 119 8.43 -29.76 -18.63
CA ILE A 119 7.08 -29.67 -19.18
C ILE A 119 7.12 -28.73 -20.35
N SER A 120 7.41 -29.23 -21.54
CA SER A 120 7.43 -28.39 -22.74
C SER A 120 6.09 -27.62 -22.88
N PHE A 121 6.15 -26.38 -23.40
CA PHE A 121 4.93 -25.58 -23.66
C PHE A 121 3.92 -26.35 -24.54
N SER A 122 4.39 -27.33 -25.33
CA SER A 122 3.58 -28.25 -26.11
C SER A 122 2.78 -29.25 -25.26
N GLN A 123 3.30 -29.73 -24.12
CA GLN A 123 2.57 -30.66 -23.24
C GLN A 123 1.40 -29.96 -22.54
N ILE A 124 1.58 -28.72 -22.10
CA ILE A 124 0.49 -27.93 -21.50
C ILE A 124 -0.59 -27.62 -22.54
N ARG A 125 -0.20 -27.33 -23.78
CA ARG A 125 -1.15 -27.09 -24.87
C ARG A 125 -1.94 -28.35 -25.23
N ASN A 126 -1.25 -29.48 -25.37
CA ASN A 126 -1.88 -30.77 -25.63
C ASN A 126 -2.79 -31.25 -24.46
N MET A 127 -2.43 -30.91 -23.21
CA MET A 127 -3.27 -31.16 -22.04
C MET A 127 -4.49 -30.23 -21.98
N LEU A 128 -4.36 -28.98 -22.43
CA LEU A 128 -5.47 -28.03 -22.56
C LEU A 128 -6.44 -28.39 -23.69
N ASP A 129 -5.95 -28.92 -24.81
CA ASP A 129 -6.79 -29.23 -25.98
C ASP A 129 -7.73 -30.45 -25.73
N GLY A 130 -7.48 -31.27 -24.70
CA GLY A 130 -8.33 -32.40 -24.30
C GLY A 130 -9.21 -32.16 -23.06
N LEU A 131 -9.22 -30.95 -22.50
CA LEU A 131 -9.83 -30.66 -21.20
C LEU A 131 -11.36 -30.62 -21.28
N THR A 132 -12.00 -31.67 -20.81
CA THR A 132 -13.45 -31.72 -20.58
C THR A 132 -13.74 -31.08 -19.21
N PHE A 133 -14.82 -30.29 -19.08
CA PHE A 133 -15.17 -29.59 -17.81
C PHE A 133 -15.25 -30.52 -16.58
N SER A 134 -15.58 -31.80 -16.77
CA SER A 134 -15.63 -32.83 -15.72
C SER A 134 -14.26 -33.27 -15.21
N GLN A 135 -13.21 -33.14 -16.01
CA GLN A 135 -11.83 -33.55 -15.68
C GLN A 135 -10.96 -32.37 -15.24
N ALA A 136 -11.43 -31.14 -15.44
CA ALA A 136 -10.74 -29.92 -15.02
C ALA A 136 -10.41 -29.88 -13.52
N TRP A 137 -11.27 -30.46 -12.69
CA TRP A 137 -11.03 -30.53 -11.24
C TRP A 137 -9.87 -31.46 -10.86
N LEU A 138 -9.78 -32.64 -11.47
CA LEU A 138 -8.69 -33.59 -11.23
C LEU A 138 -7.38 -33.08 -11.83
N PHE A 139 -7.45 -32.54 -13.04
CA PHE A 139 -6.32 -31.90 -13.70
C PHE A 139 -5.77 -30.73 -12.88
N PHE A 140 -6.64 -29.93 -12.26
CA PHE A 140 -6.22 -28.84 -11.38
C PHE A 140 -5.41 -29.35 -10.18
N TRP A 141 -5.82 -30.44 -9.55
CA TRP A 141 -5.13 -31.01 -8.39
C TRP A 141 -3.79 -31.66 -8.77
N GLU A 142 -3.74 -32.37 -9.89
CA GLU A 142 -2.53 -33.03 -10.39
C GLU A 142 -1.51 -32.01 -10.89
N THR A 143 -1.98 -30.97 -11.57
CA THR A 143 -1.13 -29.88 -12.08
C THR A 143 -0.82 -28.82 -11.02
N TRP A 144 -1.46 -28.88 -9.85
CA TRP A 144 -1.23 -27.94 -8.74
C TRP A 144 0.25 -27.87 -8.37
N ASN A 145 0.90 -29.01 -8.12
CA ASN A 145 2.32 -29.02 -7.76
C ASN A 145 3.23 -28.55 -8.91
N LEU A 146 2.85 -28.87 -10.15
CA LEU A 146 3.66 -28.57 -11.35
C LEU A 146 3.57 -27.09 -11.76
N ILE A 147 2.45 -26.42 -11.53
CA ILE A 147 2.23 -25.01 -11.86
C ILE A 147 2.52 -24.10 -10.66
N MET A 148 2.09 -24.46 -9.45
CA MET A 148 2.26 -23.59 -8.28
C MET A 148 3.74 -23.41 -7.91
N MET A 149 4.56 -24.45 -8.05
CA MET A 149 5.98 -24.39 -7.71
C MET A 149 6.74 -23.33 -8.55
N PRO A 150 6.69 -23.33 -9.91
CA PRO A 150 7.27 -22.24 -10.68
C PRO A 150 6.61 -20.89 -10.37
N MET A 151 5.30 -20.83 -10.16
CA MET A 151 4.63 -19.57 -9.86
C MET A 151 5.06 -18.96 -8.52
N PHE A 152 5.31 -19.76 -7.48
CA PHE A 152 5.84 -19.24 -6.22
C PHE A 152 7.27 -18.72 -6.38
N VAL A 153 8.12 -19.43 -7.13
CA VAL A 153 9.49 -18.99 -7.44
C VAL A 153 9.46 -17.67 -8.21
N GLY A 154 8.63 -17.58 -9.26
CA GLY A 154 8.44 -16.38 -10.05
C GLY A 154 7.86 -15.23 -9.24
N GLY A 155 6.83 -15.49 -8.44
CA GLY A 155 6.15 -14.50 -7.60
C GLY A 155 7.03 -13.94 -6.48
N ILE A 156 7.90 -14.75 -5.87
CA ILE A 156 8.92 -14.26 -4.93
C ILE A 156 9.90 -13.34 -5.65
N PHE A 157 10.37 -13.75 -6.83
CA PHE A 157 11.34 -12.97 -7.59
C PHE A 157 10.77 -11.63 -8.08
N LEU A 158 9.62 -11.66 -8.75
CA LEU A 158 8.90 -10.48 -9.19
C LEU A 158 8.45 -9.61 -8.02
N GLY A 159 7.98 -10.23 -6.94
CA GLY A 159 7.60 -9.55 -5.71
C GLY A 159 8.76 -8.75 -5.10
N ILE A 160 9.97 -9.32 -5.06
CA ILE A 160 11.16 -8.62 -4.57
C ILE A 160 11.50 -7.43 -5.48
N ILE A 161 11.46 -7.61 -6.80
CA ILE A 161 11.77 -6.56 -7.77
C ILE A 161 10.75 -5.41 -7.67
N PHE A 162 9.46 -5.71 -7.83
CA PHE A 162 8.40 -4.70 -7.80
C PHE A 162 8.22 -4.12 -6.40
N GLY A 163 8.37 -4.92 -5.35
CA GLY A 163 8.38 -4.48 -3.96
C GLY A 163 9.53 -3.49 -3.68
N SER A 164 10.75 -3.80 -4.09
CA SER A 164 11.89 -2.89 -3.92
C SER A 164 11.73 -1.59 -4.71
N LEU A 165 11.30 -1.69 -5.97
CA LEU A 165 11.07 -0.53 -6.84
C LEU A 165 9.99 0.40 -6.26
N SER A 166 8.90 -0.18 -5.77
CA SER A 166 7.81 0.58 -5.17
C SER A 166 8.19 1.23 -3.84
N TYR A 167 9.00 0.57 -3.01
CA TYR A 167 9.55 1.16 -1.80
C TYR A 167 10.32 2.45 -2.13
N ILE A 168 11.23 2.40 -3.10
CA ILE A 168 12.02 3.56 -3.52
C ILE A 168 11.11 4.67 -4.08
N GLY A 169 10.14 4.31 -4.93
CA GLY A 169 9.20 5.25 -5.55
C GLY A 169 8.34 6.00 -4.52
N VAL A 170 7.74 5.27 -3.57
CA VAL A 170 6.91 5.86 -2.51
C VAL A 170 7.76 6.69 -1.55
N TYR A 171 8.92 6.18 -1.13
CA TYR A 171 9.82 6.89 -0.24
C TYR A 171 10.28 8.24 -0.82
N ARG A 172 10.72 8.25 -2.09
CA ARG A 172 11.12 9.49 -2.79
C ARG A 172 9.98 10.47 -2.94
N THR A 173 8.80 9.97 -3.31
CA THR A 173 7.60 10.81 -3.45
C THR A 173 7.27 11.51 -2.14
N ILE A 174 7.18 10.76 -1.03
CA ILE A 174 6.83 11.33 0.27
C ILE A 174 7.85 12.37 0.74
N ILE A 175 9.15 12.09 0.60
CA ILE A 175 10.21 13.05 0.99
C ILE A 175 10.14 14.33 0.16
N HIS A 176 9.93 14.20 -1.15
CA HIS A 176 9.79 15.36 -2.02
C HIS A 176 8.61 16.24 -1.60
N PHE A 177 7.48 15.62 -1.26
CA PHE A 177 6.30 16.32 -0.74
C PHE A 177 6.58 17.01 0.60
N GLN A 178 7.30 16.37 1.53
CA GLN A 178 7.66 16.96 2.84
C GLN A 178 8.59 18.17 2.70
N LYS A 179 9.62 18.08 1.84
CA LYS A 179 10.55 19.19 1.56
C LYS A 179 9.83 20.41 0.98
N LYS A 180 8.81 20.19 0.14
CA LYS A 180 7.98 21.27 -0.42
C LYS A 180 7.07 21.93 0.63
N SER A 181 6.63 21.20 1.66
CA SER A 181 5.85 21.77 2.76
C SER A 181 6.70 22.67 3.66
N LEU A 182 7.89 22.23 4.03
CA LEU A 182 8.80 22.99 4.90
C LEU A 182 9.25 24.30 4.24
N SER A 183 9.53 24.29 2.94
CA SER A 183 9.89 25.51 2.20
C SER A 183 8.74 26.49 2.03
N LYS A 184 7.48 26.04 1.98
CA LYS A 184 6.30 26.91 1.94
C LYS A 184 6.06 27.61 3.27
N ASP A 185 6.23 26.91 4.39
CA ASP A 185 6.05 27.49 5.71
C ASP A 185 7.16 28.52 6.01
N GLY A 186 8.42 28.24 5.64
CA GLY A 186 9.51 29.23 5.74
C GLY A 186 9.27 30.48 4.90
N LYS A 187 8.76 30.34 3.67
CA LYS A 187 8.38 31.48 2.82
C LYS A 187 7.25 32.30 3.44
N ARG A 188 6.22 31.67 4.04
CA ARG A 188 5.11 32.37 4.70
C ARG A 188 5.56 33.21 5.89
N GLU A 189 6.49 32.70 6.68
CA GLU A 189 7.04 33.44 7.83
C GLU A 189 7.91 34.63 7.36
N MET A 190 8.71 34.49 6.30
CA MET A 190 9.41 35.63 5.67
C MET A 190 8.45 36.71 5.18
N PHE A 191 7.34 36.34 4.52
CA PHE A 191 6.34 37.30 4.05
C PHE A 191 5.63 38.03 5.20
N LYS A 192 5.35 37.35 6.31
CA LYS A 192 4.81 38.01 7.52
C LYS A 192 5.82 39.00 8.13
N ALA A 193 7.10 38.61 8.24
CA ALA A 193 8.14 39.46 8.79
C ALA A 193 8.37 40.74 7.95
N LYS A 194 8.28 40.64 6.62
CA LYS A 194 8.42 41.79 5.72
C LYS A 194 7.20 42.73 5.75
N LYS A 195 6.01 42.25 6.14
CA LYS A 195 4.79 43.06 6.27
C LYS A 195 4.72 43.85 7.59
N LEU A 196 5.54 43.49 8.57
CA LEU A 196 5.59 44.13 9.90
C LEU A 196 6.67 45.22 10.01
N ARG A 197 7.47 45.43 8.95
CA ARG A 197 8.37 46.57 8.77
C ARG A 197 7.74 47.54 7.79
#